data_AF-A0AAQ3S3X9-F1
#
_entry.id   AF-A0AAQ3S3X9-F1
#
_cell.length_a   1.000
_cell.length_b   1.000
_cell.length_c   1.000
_cell.angle_alpha   90.00
_cell.angle_beta   90.00
_cell.angle_gamma   90.00
#
_symmetry.space_group_name_H-M   'P 1'
#
loop_
_entity.id
_entity.type
_entity.pdbx_description
1 polymer ?
#
loop_
_entity_poly.entity_id
_entity_poly.type
_entity_poly.pdbx_seq_one_letter_code
_entity_poly.pdbx_strand_id
1 'polypeptide(L)'
;MTHSEDYGIDGKFYFDGMCHWLSRIHGDLSGKPCLVSFDMSNETYYTTPTPLDIPLDICDNFYIDCVRWYVFILNRSIALMSTYEYNNTFYISILIELGMKETWNKLFTLGSSTCITRSIGGRNMDNILFQTHDGALVWYDLSTQKNYKG
;
A
#
# COMPACT_ATOMS: atom_id res chain seq x y z
N MET A 1 21.65 15.65 -2.65
CA MET A 1 20.42 15.45 -1.84
C MET A 1 19.26 15.85 -2.74
N THR A 2 18.80 14.93 -3.60
CA THR A 2 17.70 15.19 -4.52
C THR A 2 16.41 14.79 -3.82
N HIS A 3 15.56 15.78 -3.53
CA HIS A 3 14.15 15.55 -3.24
C HIS A 3 13.53 14.94 -4.50
N SER A 4 13.35 13.62 -4.53
CA SER A 4 12.35 13.03 -5.40
C SER A 4 11.00 13.35 -4.77
N GLU A 5 10.18 14.14 -5.45
CA GLU A 5 8.78 14.30 -5.11
C GLU A 5 8.09 12.95 -5.34
N ASP A 6 8.13 12.10 -4.32
CA ASP A 6 7.50 10.78 -4.29
C ASP A 6 5.98 11.01 -4.07
N TYR A 7 5.29 11.44 -5.13
CA TYR A 7 3.84 11.62 -5.10
C TYR A 7 3.18 10.26 -4.88
N GLY A 8 2.81 9.98 -3.63
CA GLY A 8 1.88 8.91 -3.27
C GLY A 8 2.44 7.50 -3.26
N ILE A 9 3.77 7.29 -3.22
CA ILE A 9 4.37 5.97 -3.01
C ILE A 9 5.12 5.97 -1.68
N ASP A 10 4.78 5.04 -0.80
CA ASP A 10 5.42 4.92 0.50
C ASP A 10 5.60 3.46 0.93
N GLY A 11 6.67 3.21 1.68
CA GLY A 11 7.05 1.89 2.16
C GLY A 11 8.31 1.36 1.48
N LYS A 12 9.43 1.45 2.21
CA LYS A 12 10.65 0.66 1.96
C LYS A 12 10.96 -0.09 3.24
N PHE A 13 11.09 -1.41 3.17
CA PHE A 13 11.35 -2.21 4.36
C PHE A 13 12.14 -3.47 4.02
N TYR A 14 12.80 -4.02 5.04
CA TYR A 14 13.44 -5.33 4.96
C TYR A 14 12.53 -6.38 5.58
N PHE A 15 12.26 -7.46 4.85
CA PHE A 15 11.42 -8.55 5.31
C PHE A 15 11.83 -9.86 4.62
N ASP A 16 11.79 -10.97 5.36
CA ASP A 16 12.06 -12.33 4.84
C ASP A 16 13.33 -12.45 3.95
N GLY A 17 14.43 -11.82 4.38
CA GLY A 17 15.70 -11.88 3.67
C GLY A 17 15.87 -10.82 2.56
N MET A 18 14.83 -10.06 2.21
CA MET A 18 14.81 -9.17 1.05
C MET A 18 14.49 -7.72 1.41
N CYS A 19 14.98 -6.79 0.58
CA CYS A 19 14.57 -5.38 0.59
C CYS A 19 13.37 -5.20 -0.33
N HIS A 20 12.30 -4.59 0.16
CA HIS A 20 11.07 -4.37 -0.59
C HIS A 20 10.76 -2.89 -0.71
N TRP A 21 10.32 -2.47 -1.89
CA TRP A 21 9.81 -1.12 -2.13
C TRP A 21 8.87 -1.08 -3.33
N LEU A 22 8.01 -0.06 -3.37
CA LEU A 22 7.21 0.22 -4.55
C LEU A 22 8.02 1.05 -5.55
N SER A 23 7.91 0.72 -6.83
CA SER A 23 8.58 1.44 -7.92
C SER A 23 7.69 1.50 -9.14
N ARG A 24 7.62 2.66 -9.81
CA ARG A 24 7.06 2.73 -11.16
C ARG A 24 8.13 2.25 -12.15
N ILE A 25 7.81 1.26 -12.97
CA ILE A 25 8.74 0.75 -13.97
C ILE A 25 8.67 1.65 -15.21
N HIS A 26 9.82 2.13 -15.66
CA HIS A 26 9.89 2.93 -16.89
C HIS A 26 9.47 2.10 -18.10
N GLY A 27 8.53 2.61 -18.90
CA GLY A 27 7.95 1.91 -20.06
C GLY A 27 6.69 1.10 -19.76
N ASP A 28 6.27 0.97 -18.49
CA ASP A 28 4.93 0.45 -18.18
C ASP A 28 3.88 1.55 -18.45
N LEU A 29 2.99 1.27 -19.42
CA LEU A 29 1.90 2.17 -19.80
C LEU A 29 0.76 2.19 -18.77
N SER A 30 0.75 1.25 -17.81
CA SER A 30 -0.31 1.18 -16.79
C SER A 30 -0.25 2.34 -15.79
N GLY A 31 0.92 2.97 -15.62
CA GLY A 31 1.16 4.00 -14.61
C GLY A 31 1.16 3.48 -13.15
N LYS A 32 0.86 2.19 -12.93
CA LYS A 32 0.85 1.58 -11.61
C LYS A 32 2.26 1.29 -11.12
N PRO A 33 2.53 1.39 -9.81
CA PRO A 33 3.77 0.86 -9.26
C PRO A 33 3.77 -0.67 -9.27
N CYS A 34 4.94 -1.28 -9.26
CA CYS A 34 5.14 -2.68 -8.90
C CYS A 34 5.82 -2.77 -7.53
N LEU A 35 5.64 -3.89 -6.83
CA LEU A 35 6.49 -4.24 -5.71
C LEU A 35 7.81 -4.81 -6.24
N VAL A 36 8.92 -4.12 -5.98
CA VAL A 36 10.27 -4.63 -6.20
C VAL A 36 10.74 -5.31 -4.92
N SER A 37 11.25 -6.53 -5.06
CA SER A 37 11.85 -7.30 -3.96
C SER A 37 13.25 -7.71 -4.36
N PHE A 38 14.26 -7.24 -3.62
CA PHE A 38 15.67 -7.49 -3.91
C PHE A 38 16.28 -8.41 -2.84
N ASP A 39 16.80 -9.54 -3.29
CA ASP A 39 17.53 -10.48 -2.47
C ASP A 39 18.99 -10.04 -2.37
N MET A 40 19.40 -9.60 -1.17
CA MET A 40 20.76 -9.14 -0.92
C MET A 40 21.80 -10.27 -0.98
N SER A 41 21.38 -11.53 -0.81
CA SER A 41 22.29 -12.68 -0.77
C SER A 41 22.60 -13.19 -2.17
N ASN A 42 21.58 -13.24 -3.03
CA ASN A 42 21.70 -13.73 -4.40
C ASN A 42 21.88 -12.59 -5.42
N GLU A 43 21.78 -11.33 -5.00
CA GLU A 43 21.83 -10.14 -5.85
C GLU A 43 20.79 -10.15 -6.99
N THR A 44 19.66 -10.83 -6.77
CA THR A 44 18.55 -10.93 -7.72
C THR A 44 17.37 -10.06 -7.28
N TYR A 45 16.51 -9.68 -8.23
CA TYR A 45 15.28 -8.97 -7.93
C TYR A 45 14.06 -9.58 -8.61
N TYR A 46 12.93 -9.43 -7.94
CA TYR A 46 11.61 -9.80 -8.42
C TYR A 46 10.76 -8.54 -8.54
N THR A 47 9.95 -8.49 -9.60
CA THR A 47 8.91 -7.46 -9.74
C THR A 47 7.57 -8.14 -9.66
N THR A 48 6.73 -7.69 -8.73
CA THR A 48 5.37 -8.19 -8.58
C THR A 48 4.41 -7.07 -9.00
N PRO A 49 3.61 -7.26 -10.05
CA PRO A 49 2.59 -6.29 -10.44
C PRO A 49 1.61 -6.03 -9.29
N THR A 50 1.24 -4.78 -9.04
CA THR A 50 0.24 -4.45 -8.02
C THR A 50 -1.19 -4.62 -8.56
N PRO A 51 -2.15 -5.08 -7.74
CA PRO A 51 -3.56 -5.07 -8.08
C PRO A 51 -4.09 -3.63 -8.05
N LEU A 52 -5.11 -3.34 -8.85
CA LEU A 52 -5.90 -2.11 -8.71
C LEU A 52 -7.31 -2.52 -8.32
N ASP A 53 -7.57 -2.55 -7.02
CA ASP A 53 -8.87 -2.99 -6.46
C ASP A 53 -9.89 -1.85 -6.33
N ILE A 54 -9.49 -0.63 -6.69
CA ILE A 54 -10.34 0.56 -6.73
C ILE A 54 -11.31 0.44 -7.93
N PRO A 55 -12.63 0.55 -7.73
CA PRO A 55 -13.59 0.60 -8.83
C PRO A 55 -13.31 1.78 -9.76
N LEU A 56 -13.24 1.52 -11.07
CA LEU A 56 -12.91 2.55 -12.07
C LEU A 56 -14.05 3.56 -12.29
N ASP A 57 -15.28 3.20 -11.90
CA ASP A 57 -16.48 4.01 -11.99
C ASP A 57 -16.68 4.94 -10.77
N ILE A 58 -15.69 5.03 -9.88
CA ILE A 58 -15.76 5.86 -8.69
C ILE A 58 -15.76 7.37 -8.99
N CYS A 59 -15.30 7.76 -10.18
CA CYS A 59 -15.31 9.13 -10.68
C CYS A 59 -15.24 9.11 -12.22
N ASP A 60 -15.97 10.02 -12.87
CA ASP A 60 -15.99 10.15 -14.33
C ASP A 60 -14.60 10.35 -14.95
N ASN A 61 -13.66 10.91 -14.19
CA ASN A 61 -12.28 11.19 -14.60
C ASN A 61 -11.28 10.46 -13.69
N PHE A 62 -11.37 9.13 -13.62
CA PHE A 62 -10.40 8.32 -12.88
C PHE A 62 -9.00 8.46 -13.51
N TYR A 63 -8.03 8.97 -12.72
CA TYR A 63 -6.62 9.03 -13.10
C TYR A 63 -5.77 8.19 -12.16
N ILE A 64 -4.93 7.30 -12.72
CA ILE A 64 -4.08 6.41 -11.91
C ILE A 64 -3.08 7.18 -11.05
N ASP A 65 -2.69 8.37 -11.49
CA ASP A 65 -1.79 9.28 -10.75
C ASP A 65 -2.44 9.88 -9.50
N CYS A 66 -3.78 9.85 -9.41
CA CYS A 66 -4.54 10.21 -8.22
C CYS A 66 -4.74 9.01 -7.28
N VAL A 67 -4.10 7.87 -7.52
CA VAL A 67 -4.06 6.74 -6.59
C VAL A 67 -2.80 6.82 -5.75
N ARG A 68 -2.98 6.83 -4.43
CA ARG A 68 -1.89 6.68 -3.45
C ARG A 68 -1.71 5.20 -3.11
N TRP A 69 -0.46 4.80 -2.99
CA TRP A 69 -0.02 3.43 -2.80
C TRP A 69 0.89 3.34 -1.57
N TYR A 70 0.60 2.38 -0.70
CA TYR A 70 1.38 2.11 0.49
C TYR A 70 1.71 0.62 0.53
N VAL A 71 2.96 0.29 0.85
CA VAL A 71 3.38 -1.07 1.15
C VAL A 71 3.87 -1.17 2.59
N PHE A 72 3.42 -2.19 3.30
CA PHE A 72 3.81 -2.43 4.70
C PHE A 72 3.69 -3.91 5.05
N ILE A 73 4.23 -4.27 6.21
CA ILE A 73 4.07 -5.63 6.75
C ILE A 73 2.77 -5.71 7.55
N LEU A 74 1.92 -6.67 7.18
CA LEU A 74 0.69 -7.01 7.88
C LEU A 74 0.67 -8.52 8.11
N ASN A 75 0.58 -8.93 9.37
CA ASN A 75 0.50 -10.34 9.76
C ASN A 75 1.59 -11.24 9.13
N ARG A 76 2.85 -10.79 9.15
CA ARG A 76 3.99 -11.51 8.52
C ARG A 76 3.83 -11.74 7.01
N SER A 77 3.01 -10.94 6.36
CA SER A 77 2.90 -10.90 4.91
C SER A 77 3.07 -9.46 4.44
N ILE A 78 3.43 -9.31 3.17
CA ILE A 78 3.49 -8.00 2.53
C ILE A 78 2.06 -7.61 2.17
N ALA A 79 1.62 -6.45 2.65
CA ALA A 79 0.34 -5.87 2.30
C ALA A 79 0.55 -4.63 1.42
N LEU A 80 -0.36 -4.49 0.45
CA LEU A 80 -0.53 -3.30 -0.35
C LEU A 80 -1.82 -2.63 0.06
N MET A 81 -1.77 -1.32 0.22
CA MET A 81 -2.94 -0.49 0.39
C MET A 81 -2.98 0.57 -0.70
N SER A 82 -4.15 0.76 -1.29
CA SER A 82 -4.40 1.83 -2.26
C SER A 82 -5.60 2.67 -1.85
N THR A 83 -5.57 3.96 -2.17
CA THR A 83 -6.69 4.88 -1.98
C THR A 83 -6.70 5.91 -3.10
N TYR A 84 -7.88 6.36 -3.50
CA TYR A 84 -8.04 7.41 -4.49
C TYR A 84 -8.17 8.75 -3.77
N GLU A 85 -7.45 9.80 -4.19
CA GLU A 85 -7.36 11.07 -3.45
C GLU A 85 -8.72 11.72 -3.08
N TYR A 86 -9.76 11.43 -3.85
CA TYR A 86 -11.11 11.98 -3.63
C TYR A 86 -12.05 11.03 -2.89
N ASN A 87 -11.56 9.86 -2.48
CA ASN A 87 -12.32 8.87 -1.74
C ASN A 87 -11.61 8.52 -0.43
N ASN A 88 -12.32 8.64 0.70
CA ASN A 88 -11.83 8.21 2.01
C ASN A 88 -11.94 6.68 2.18
N THR A 89 -11.70 5.92 1.10
CA THR A 89 -11.73 4.45 1.12
C THR A 89 -10.36 3.89 0.84
N PHE A 90 -9.92 2.97 1.70
CA PHE A 90 -8.68 2.22 1.52
C PHE A 90 -8.98 0.80 1.09
N TYR A 91 -8.26 0.32 0.09
CA TYR A 91 -8.35 -1.04 -0.44
C TYR A 91 -7.07 -1.76 -0.08
N ILE A 92 -7.17 -2.86 0.66
CA ILE A 92 -6.02 -3.61 1.19
C ILE A 92 -5.99 -5.02 0.60
N SER A 93 -4.82 -5.41 0.10
CA SER A 93 -4.54 -6.72 -0.47
C SER A 93 -3.24 -7.29 0.10
N ILE A 94 -3.20 -8.59 0.40
CA ILE A 94 -1.99 -9.29 0.89
C ILE A 94 -1.36 -10.09 -0.25
N LEU A 95 -0.03 -10.03 -0.31
CA LEU A 95 0.78 -10.84 -1.19
C LEU A 95 0.81 -12.30 -0.71
N ILE A 96 0.46 -13.22 -1.61
CA ILE A 96 0.52 -14.67 -1.43
C ILE A 96 1.89 -15.20 -1.88
N GLU A 97 2.36 -14.76 -3.06
CA GLU A 97 3.59 -15.25 -3.69
C GLU A 97 4.33 -14.13 -4.43
N LEU A 98 5.65 -14.14 -4.34
CA LEU A 98 6.50 -13.10 -4.96
C LEU A 98 6.66 -13.34 -6.47
N GLY A 99 6.61 -12.25 -7.24
CA GLY A 99 7.03 -12.24 -8.64
C GLY A 99 6.03 -12.80 -9.66
N MET A 100 4.85 -13.28 -9.24
CA MET A 100 3.81 -13.69 -10.20
C MET A 100 2.70 -12.62 -10.34
N LYS A 101 1.94 -12.72 -11.43
CA LYS A 101 0.95 -11.71 -11.86
C LYS A 101 -0.35 -11.77 -11.05
N GLU A 102 -0.71 -12.92 -10.50
CA GLU A 102 -1.99 -13.19 -9.83
C GLU A 102 -1.79 -13.59 -8.36
N THR A 103 -1.02 -12.80 -7.62
CA THR A 103 -0.54 -13.19 -6.28
C THR A 103 -1.08 -12.34 -5.14
N TRP A 104 -2.01 -11.44 -5.41
CA TRP A 104 -2.58 -10.58 -4.38
C TRP A 104 -3.99 -11.03 -4.03
N ASN A 105 -4.19 -11.41 -2.76
CA ASN A 105 -5.52 -11.66 -2.22
C ASN A 105 -6.09 -10.36 -1.64
N LYS A 106 -7.20 -9.91 -2.19
CA LYS A 106 -7.97 -8.82 -1.60
C LYS A 106 -8.49 -9.22 -0.23
N LEU A 107 -8.25 -8.36 0.76
CA LEU A 107 -8.67 -8.62 2.13
C LEU A 107 -9.87 -7.77 2.54
N PHE A 108 -9.72 -6.44 2.54
CA PHE A 108 -10.70 -5.54 3.14
C PHE A 108 -10.78 -4.19 2.42
N THR A 109 -11.92 -3.53 2.60
CA THR A 109 -12.19 -2.16 2.18
C THR A 109 -12.51 -1.34 3.43
N LEU A 110 -11.75 -0.28 3.72
CA LEU A 110 -11.96 0.59 4.90
C LEU A 110 -12.62 1.89 4.46
N GLY A 111 -13.82 2.22 4.97
CA GLY A 111 -14.62 3.38 4.54
C GLY A 111 -14.46 4.68 5.36
N SER A 112 -15.23 5.69 4.94
CA SER A 112 -15.04 7.15 5.06
C SER A 112 -14.95 7.83 6.44
N SER A 113 -14.86 7.12 7.57
CA SER A 113 -14.81 7.78 8.89
C SER A 113 -13.42 8.26 9.32
N THR A 114 -12.42 8.02 8.48
CA THR A 114 -11.03 8.11 8.90
C THR A 114 -10.33 9.20 8.10
N CYS A 115 -10.03 10.32 8.76
CA CYS A 115 -9.26 11.44 8.20
C CYS A 115 -7.78 11.06 7.99
N ILE A 116 -7.52 9.89 7.41
CA ILE A 116 -6.22 9.24 7.27
C ILE A 116 -5.52 9.79 6.02
N THR A 117 -4.26 10.16 6.18
CA THR A 117 -3.40 10.64 5.09
C THR A 117 -2.33 9.64 4.66
N ARG A 118 -1.85 8.80 5.58
CA ARG A 118 -0.73 7.90 5.34
C ARG A 118 -0.75 6.74 6.33
N SER A 119 -0.55 5.50 5.85
CA SER A 119 -0.25 4.38 6.75
C SER A 119 1.22 4.41 7.15
N ILE A 120 1.53 4.11 8.41
CA ILE A 120 2.91 4.09 8.93
C ILE A 120 3.40 2.65 9.15
N GLY A 121 2.51 1.74 9.50
CA GLY A 121 2.83 0.33 9.71
C GLY A 121 1.79 -0.40 10.56
N GLY A 122 1.95 -1.71 10.73
CA GLY A 122 1.09 -2.53 11.61
C GLY A 122 1.76 -2.90 12.93
N ARG A 123 0.99 -3.11 14.00
CA ARG A 123 1.50 -3.56 15.32
C ARG A 123 1.24 -5.03 15.61
N ASN A 124 0.09 -5.55 15.19
CA ASN A 124 -0.40 -6.90 15.43
C ASN A 124 -1.46 -7.26 14.38
N MET A 125 -2.01 -8.49 14.43
CA MET A 125 -2.88 -9.08 13.38
C MET A 125 -4.01 -8.16 12.92
N ASP A 126 -4.49 -7.31 13.82
CA ASP A 126 -5.68 -6.52 13.58
C ASP A 126 -5.44 -5.01 13.60
N ASN A 127 -4.22 -4.47 13.81
CA ASN A 127 -4.07 -3.01 13.91
C ASN A 127 -3.08 -2.40 12.92
N ILE A 128 -3.57 -1.40 12.19
CA ILE A 128 -2.77 -0.53 11.31
C ILE A 128 -2.67 0.86 11.95
N LEU A 129 -1.46 1.42 12.01
CA LEU A 129 -1.20 2.79 12.41
C LEU A 129 -1.33 3.71 11.21
N PHE A 130 -2.13 4.74 11.38
CA PHE A 130 -2.33 5.77 10.39
C PHE A 130 -1.96 7.14 10.95
N GLN A 131 -1.41 7.98 10.08
CA GLN A 131 -1.38 9.41 10.31
C GLN A 131 -2.65 10.04 9.74
N THR A 132 -3.21 11.01 10.45
CA THR A 132 -4.37 11.79 10.01
C THR A 132 -3.96 13.13 9.39
N HIS A 133 -4.92 13.85 8.79
CA HIS A 133 -4.68 15.17 8.17
C HIS A 133 -4.13 16.23 9.13
N ASP A 134 -4.49 16.14 10.41
CA ASP A 134 -3.98 17.00 11.49
C ASP A 134 -2.63 16.52 12.05
N GLY A 135 -2.03 15.49 11.44
CA GLY A 135 -0.75 14.93 11.86
C GLY A 135 -0.83 13.98 13.06
N ALA A 136 -2.03 13.74 13.61
CA ALA A 136 -2.22 12.79 14.71
C ALA A 136 -2.04 11.35 14.26
N LEU A 137 -1.81 10.44 15.21
CA LEU A 137 -1.65 9.02 14.97
C LEU A 137 -2.88 8.25 15.49
N VAL A 138 -3.46 7.42 14.64
CA VAL A 138 -4.68 6.66 14.93
C VAL A 138 -4.44 5.19 14.64
N TRP A 139 -4.81 4.33 15.59
CA TRP A 139 -4.85 2.88 15.36
C TRP A 139 -6.20 2.50 14.78
N TYR A 140 -6.18 1.83 13.65
CA TYR A 140 -7.35 1.21 13.04
C TYR A 140 -7.34 -0.28 13.33
N ASP A 141 -8.36 -0.75 14.02
CA ASP A 141 -8.59 -2.17 14.28
C ASP A 141 -9.38 -2.80 13.11
N LEU A 142 -8.72 -3.63 12.31
CA LEU A 142 -9.23 -4.40 11.20
C LEU A 142 -10.32 -5.40 11.61
N SER A 143 -10.24 -5.96 12.83
CA SER A 143 -11.21 -6.95 13.31
C SER A 143 -12.55 -6.30 13.68
N THR A 144 -12.50 -5.08 14.23
CA THR A 144 -13.69 -4.35 14.67
C THR A 144 -14.12 -3.23 13.72
N GLN A 145 -13.30 -2.92 12.72
CA GLN A 145 -13.45 -1.78 11.80
C GLN A 145 -13.62 -0.43 12.54
N LYS A 146 -12.93 -0.28 13.68
CA LYS A 146 -13.01 0.90 14.55
C LYS A 146 -11.65 1.56 14.74
N ASN A 147 -11.68 2.86 15.04
CA ASN A 147 -10.49 3.66 15.33
C ASN A 147 -10.39 3.95 16.82
N TYR A 148 -9.16 3.96 17.33
CA TYR A 148 -8.85 4.39 18.69
C TYR A 148 -7.73 5.44 18.67
N LYS A 149 -7.86 6.49 19.48
CA LYS A 149 -6.80 7.49 19.67
C LYS A 149 -5.70 6.93 20.57
N GLY A 150 -4.45 7.08 20.14
CA GLY A 150 -3.25 6.79 20.94
C GLY A 150 -2.90 7.91 21.90
#